data_AF-A0A545AHB6-F1
#
_entry.id   AF-A0A545AHB6-F1
#
_cell.length_a   1.000
_cell.length_b   1.000
_cell.length_c   1.000
_cell.angle_alpha   90.00
_cell.angle_beta   90.00
_cell.angle_gamma   90.00
#
_symmetry.space_group_name_H-M   'P 1'
#
loop_
_entity.id
_entity.type
_entity.pdbx_description
1 polymer ?
#
loop_
_entity_poly.entity_id
_entity_poly.type
_entity_poly.pdbx_seq_one_letter_code
_entity_poly.pdbx_strand_id
1 'polypeptide(L)'
;MDLLPVLAIIAIALAFDYTNGFHDAANAIATSVSTRALTPRAALIMAAVANLAGALLGTEVAKTVGEGIVAAPSGGEGLLLVFCALFGAIVWNLITWYFGLPSSSSHALIGGLVGAALSSDAVVKWAGVVDKVVIPMVVSPIVGFGLGYLLMLGLLWAFRRAHPARVSRGFRYAQTVSAAAMALGHGLQDAQKTMGVIVLALVVGGYHTGFDVPLWVILAVALALAAGTYSGGWRIMRTLGRRIIHLDPPRGFAAETAAAAVLYTTAYVFKVPISTTHTITASVMGVGATKRLSAVRWGVATNIVTAWVLTIPAAALVAAALESVLHALMF
;
A
#
# COMPACT_ATOMS: atom_id res chain seq x y z
N MET A 1 28.33 -16.73 -7.73
CA MET A 1 26.87 -16.97 -7.71
C MET A 1 26.33 -16.63 -9.08
N ASP A 2 25.32 -17.36 -9.55
CA ASP A 2 24.69 -17.10 -10.84
C ASP A 2 23.82 -15.85 -10.77
N LEU A 3 23.91 -14.99 -11.78
CA LEU A 3 23.16 -13.72 -11.85
C LEU A 3 21.67 -13.95 -12.20
N LEU A 4 21.38 -15.08 -12.84
CA LEU A 4 20.05 -15.39 -13.39
C LEU A 4 18.93 -15.40 -12.34
N PRO A 5 19.07 -16.05 -11.15
CA PRO A 5 18.02 -16.03 -10.13
C PRO A 5 17.75 -14.62 -9.59
N VAL A 6 18.80 -13.80 -9.43
CA VAL A 6 18.66 -12.41 -8.97
C VAL A 6 17.89 -11.58 -10.00
N LEU A 7 18.20 -11.71 -11.29
CA LEU A 7 17.46 -11.03 -12.35
C LEU A 7 15.99 -11.48 -12.42
N ALA A 8 15.71 -12.77 -12.21
CA ALA A 8 14.35 -13.28 -12.14
C ALA A 8 13.57 -12.68 -10.94
N ILE A 9 14.23 -12.52 -9.79
CA ILE A 9 13.64 -11.90 -8.60
C ILE A 9 13.42 -10.40 -8.81
N ILE A 10 14.33 -9.70 -9.48
CA ILE A 10 14.11 -8.30 -9.85
C ILE A 10 12.88 -8.19 -10.76
N ALA A 11 12.77 -9.07 -11.76
CA ALA A 11 11.62 -9.07 -12.67
C ALA A 11 10.29 -9.35 -11.93
N ILE A 12 10.25 -10.33 -11.01
CA ILE A 12 9.03 -10.62 -10.24
C ILE A 12 8.73 -9.52 -9.22
N ALA A 13 9.74 -8.84 -8.65
CA ALA A 13 9.54 -7.69 -7.76
C ALA A 13 8.94 -6.49 -8.52
N LEU A 14 9.43 -6.21 -9.74
CA LEU A 14 8.85 -5.18 -10.60
C LEU A 14 7.43 -5.56 -11.05
N ALA A 15 7.17 -6.85 -11.31
CA ALA A 15 5.82 -7.33 -11.59
C ALA A 15 4.90 -7.15 -10.37
N PHE A 16 5.36 -7.47 -9.17
CA PHE A 16 4.64 -7.21 -7.92
C PHE A 16 4.30 -5.73 -7.79
N ASP A 17 5.28 -4.85 -8.00
CA ASP A 17 5.10 -3.41 -7.85
C ASP A 17 4.17 -2.80 -8.92
N TYR A 18 4.25 -3.29 -10.15
CA TYR A 18 3.27 -3.00 -11.20
C TYR A 18 1.87 -3.47 -10.78
N THR A 19 1.76 -4.68 -10.22
CA THR A 19 0.46 -5.19 -9.75
C THR A 19 -0.11 -4.38 -8.61
N ASN A 20 0.76 -3.96 -7.69
CA ASN A 20 0.42 -3.08 -6.58
C ASN A 20 -0.08 -1.73 -7.10
N GLY A 21 0.65 -1.12 -8.04
CA GLY A 21 0.29 0.17 -8.62
C GLY A 21 -1.12 0.19 -9.21
N PHE A 22 -1.52 -0.85 -9.95
CA PHE A 22 -2.85 -0.93 -10.53
C PHE A 22 -3.92 -1.30 -9.48
N HIS A 23 -3.58 -2.19 -8.54
CA HIS A 23 -4.47 -2.61 -7.45
C HIS A 23 -4.87 -1.41 -6.59
N ASP A 24 -3.88 -0.61 -6.20
CA ASP A 24 -4.03 0.49 -5.26
C ASP A 24 -4.23 1.86 -5.93
N ALA A 25 -4.27 1.92 -7.27
CA ALA A 25 -4.75 3.11 -8.00
C ALA A 25 -6.11 3.59 -7.45
N ALA A 26 -6.96 2.65 -7.04
CA ALA A 26 -8.26 2.93 -6.45
C ALA A 26 -8.16 3.74 -5.12
N ASN A 27 -7.11 3.55 -4.32
CA ASN A 27 -6.93 4.24 -3.05
C ASN A 27 -6.71 5.75 -3.22
N ALA A 28 -6.03 6.15 -4.31
CA ALA A 28 -5.74 7.55 -4.60
C ALA A 28 -6.85 8.26 -5.39
N ILE A 29 -7.58 7.54 -6.26
CA ILE A 29 -8.50 8.18 -7.23
C ILE A 29 -9.98 7.93 -6.96
N ALA A 30 -10.37 6.90 -6.20
CA ALA A 30 -11.79 6.55 -6.05
C ALA A 30 -12.62 7.70 -5.46
N THR A 31 -12.07 8.42 -4.49
CA THR A 31 -12.69 9.55 -3.80
C THR A 31 -12.85 10.77 -4.72
N SER A 32 -11.83 11.14 -5.48
CA SER A 32 -11.87 12.29 -6.41
C SER A 32 -12.70 12.01 -7.68
N VAL A 33 -12.76 10.76 -8.14
CA VAL A 33 -13.60 10.34 -9.26
C VAL A 33 -15.07 10.20 -8.83
N SER A 34 -15.35 9.62 -7.67
CA SER A 34 -16.73 9.44 -7.16
C SER A 34 -17.44 10.76 -6.87
N THR A 35 -16.71 11.76 -6.37
CA THR A 35 -17.18 13.13 -6.12
C THR A 35 -17.23 13.99 -7.39
N ARG A 36 -16.72 13.48 -8.52
CA ARG A 36 -16.58 14.19 -9.79
C ARG A 36 -15.67 15.43 -9.68
N ALA A 37 -14.71 15.44 -8.75
CA ALA A 37 -13.65 16.43 -8.70
C ALA A 37 -12.73 16.29 -9.93
N LEU A 38 -12.39 15.04 -10.29
CA LEU A 38 -11.56 14.71 -11.45
C LEU A 38 -12.28 13.76 -12.40
N THR A 39 -11.95 13.85 -13.69
CA THR A 39 -12.31 12.80 -14.65
C THR A 39 -11.39 11.59 -14.44
N PRO A 40 -11.85 10.36 -14.73
CA PRO A 40 -11.04 9.18 -14.46
C PRO A 40 -9.66 9.19 -15.14
N ARG A 41 -9.57 9.66 -16.39
CA ARG A 41 -8.28 9.77 -17.10
C ARG A 41 -7.34 10.79 -16.44
N ALA A 42 -7.85 11.96 -16.07
CA ALA A 42 -7.05 12.97 -15.39
C ALA A 42 -6.56 12.49 -14.02
N ALA A 43 -7.42 11.77 -13.28
CA ALA A 43 -7.06 11.20 -11.98
C ALA A 43 -5.95 10.13 -12.10
N LEU A 44 -6.01 9.25 -13.10
CA LEU A 44 -4.97 8.23 -13.35
C LEU A 44 -3.62 8.85 -13.73
N ILE A 45 -3.61 9.84 -14.63
CA ILE A 45 -2.38 10.54 -15.02
C ILE A 45 -1.76 11.24 -13.82
N MET A 46 -2.58 11.99 -13.06
CA MET A 46 -2.13 12.67 -11.86
C MET A 46 -1.57 11.67 -10.84
N ALA A 47 -2.27 10.56 -10.58
CA ALA A 47 -1.84 9.57 -9.61
C ALA A 47 -0.55 8.87 -10.04
N ALA A 48 -0.39 8.54 -11.32
CA ALA A 48 0.83 7.92 -11.84
C ALA A 48 2.04 8.86 -11.70
N VAL A 49 1.90 10.13 -12.05
CA VAL A 49 2.97 11.13 -11.91
C VAL A 49 3.31 11.37 -10.43
N ALA A 50 2.29 11.49 -9.58
CA ALA A 50 2.48 11.69 -8.14
C ALA A 50 3.12 10.46 -7.47
N ASN A 51 2.72 9.23 -7.85
CA ASN A 51 3.34 8.00 -7.38
C ASN A 51 4.83 7.93 -7.77
N LEU A 52 5.14 8.26 -9.03
CA LEU A 52 6.51 8.33 -9.52
C LEU A 52 7.34 9.34 -8.72
N ALA A 53 6.80 10.54 -8.50
CA ALA A 53 7.46 11.57 -7.70
C ALA A 53 7.64 11.11 -6.25
N GLY A 54 6.61 10.54 -5.63
CA GLY A 54 6.64 10.05 -4.25
C GLY A 54 7.68 8.96 -4.01
N ALA A 55 7.84 8.05 -4.97
CA ALA A 55 8.85 6.99 -4.93
C ALA A 55 10.29 7.54 -4.85
N LEU A 56 10.54 8.75 -5.36
CA LEU A 56 11.86 9.39 -5.35
C LEU A 56 12.17 10.13 -4.04
N LEU A 57 11.22 10.25 -3.11
CA LEU A 57 11.33 11.12 -1.94
C LEU A 57 11.82 10.42 -0.66
N GLY A 58 12.08 9.10 -0.69
CA GLY A 58 12.58 8.40 0.50
C GLY A 58 13.01 6.96 0.25
N THR A 59 13.88 6.45 1.13
CA THR A 59 14.40 5.07 1.11
C THR A 59 14.44 4.43 2.51
N GLU A 60 14.01 5.14 3.55
CA GLU A 60 14.08 4.67 4.93
C GLU A 60 13.11 3.52 5.25
N VAL A 61 11.92 3.50 4.63
CA VAL A 61 10.98 2.36 4.74
C VAL A 61 11.55 1.14 4.02
N ALA A 62 12.33 1.33 2.95
CA ALA A 62 12.97 0.25 2.22
C ALA A 62 13.97 -0.51 3.10
N LYS A 63 14.76 0.23 3.91
CA LYS A 63 15.65 -0.35 4.91
C LYS A 63 14.88 -1.20 5.92
N THR A 64 13.82 -0.64 6.50
CA THR A 64 12.95 -1.36 7.45
C THR A 64 12.39 -2.66 6.88
N VAL A 65 11.99 -2.68 5.61
CA VAL A 65 11.46 -3.89 4.94
C VAL A 65 12.58 -4.88 4.62
N GLY A 66 13.71 -4.42 4.08
CA GLY A 66 14.83 -5.26 3.67
C GLY A 66 15.52 -5.95 4.85
N GLU A 67 15.67 -5.27 5.99
CA GLU A 67 16.42 -5.81 7.13
C GLU A 67 15.54 -6.28 8.29
N GLY A 68 14.32 -5.75 8.42
CA GLY A 68 13.56 -5.81 9.67
C GLY A 68 12.65 -7.02 9.83
N ILE A 69 12.37 -7.78 8.77
CA ILE A 69 11.32 -8.82 8.78
C ILE A 69 11.91 -10.24 8.89
N VAL A 70 12.88 -10.58 8.05
CA VAL A 70 13.46 -11.94 7.96
C VAL A 70 14.98 -11.86 7.95
N ALA A 71 15.66 -12.79 8.61
CA ALA A 71 17.07 -13.06 8.41
C ALA A 71 17.22 -14.14 7.34
N ALA A 72 17.23 -13.73 6.07
CA ALA A 72 17.37 -14.65 4.95
C ALA A 72 18.81 -15.19 4.86
N PRO A 73 19.01 -16.51 4.62
CA PRO A 73 20.33 -17.08 4.41
C PRO A 73 20.94 -16.52 3.12
N SER A 74 22.27 -16.42 3.04
CA SER A 74 22.96 -16.02 1.81
C SER A 74 22.92 -17.13 0.76
N GLY A 75 22.87 -16.77 -0.53
CA GLY A 75 22.91 -17.74 -1.62
C GLY A 75 21.52 -18.22 -2.07
N GLY A 76 21.47 -19.42 -2.64
CA GLY A 76 20.31 -19.94 -3.37
C GLY A 76 19.03 -20.02 -2.51
N GLU A 77 19.14 -20.47 -1.26
CA GLU A 77 18.00 -20.59 -0.34
C GLU A 77 17.34 -19.25 -0.04
N GLY A 78 18.12 -18.19 0.20
CA GLY A 78 17.55 -16.88 0.45
C GLY A 78 16.94 -16.25 -0.81
N LEU A 79 17.51 -16.50 -1.98
CA LEU A 79 16.91 -16.08 -3.25
C LEU A 79 15.58 -16.80 -3.49
N LEU A 80 15.52 -18.11 -3.20
CA LEU A 80 14.28 -18.88 -3.26
C LEU A 80 13.22 -18.32 -2.31
N LEU A 81 13.59 -18.01 -1.07
CA LEU A 81 12.69 -17.39 -0.08
C LEU A 81 12.08 -16.08 -0.61
N VAL A 82 12.92 -15.18 -1.13
CA VAL A 82 12.45 -13.88 -1.65
C VAL A 82 11.53 -14.08 -2.85
N PHE A 83 11.86 -15.02 -3.75
CA PHE A 83 11.01 -15.37 -4.89
C PHE A 83 9.64 -15.87 -4.44
N CYS A 84 9.59 -16.83 -3.52
CA CYS A 84 8.34 -17.40 -3.00
C CYS A 84 7.50 -16.37 -2.25
N ALA A 85 8.13 -15.48 -1.49
CA ALA A 85 7.47 -14.38 -0.80
C ALA A 85 6.76 -13.42 -1.78
N LEU A 86 7.46 -12.98 -2.83
CA LEU A 86 6.89 -12.13 -3.87
C LEU A 86 5.79 -12.84 -4.64
N PHE A 87 5.99 -14.11 -4.99
CA PHE A 87 4.98 -14.90 -5.69
C PHE A 87 3.69 -15.02 -4.88
N GLY A 88 3.77 -15.39 -3.59
CA GLY A 88 2.62 -15.48 -2.70
C GLY A 88 1.87 -14.16 -2.58
N ALA A 89 2.61 -13.05 -2.48
CA ALA A 89 2.03 -11.71 -2.43
C ALA A 89 1.31 -11.33 -3.74
N ILE A 90 1.91 -11.61 -4.90
CA ILE A 90 1.31 -11.36 -6.23
C ILE A 90 0.03 -12.18 -6.39
N VAL A 91 0.08 -13.49 -6.13
CA VAL A 91 -1.08 -14.38 -6.27
C VAL A 91 -2.23 -13.87 -5.43
N TRP A 92 -1.98 -13.51 -4.17
CA TRP A 92 -3.03 -12.97 -3.32
C TRP A 92 -3.57 -11.63 -3.81
N ASN A 93 -2.71 -10.69 -4.22
CA ASN A 93 -3.13 -9.42 -4.82
C ASN A 93 -4.04 -9.62 -6.05
N LEU A 94 -3.70 -10.57 -6.92
CA LEU A 94 -4.49 -10.90 -8.11
C LEU A 94 -5.85 -11.51 -7.74
N ILE A 95 -5.88 -12.40 -6.74
CA ILE A 95 -7.14 -12.97 -6.20
C ILE A 95 -8.03 -11.85 -5.66
N THR A 96 -7.51 -10.98 -4.80
CA THR A 96 -8.30 -9.90 -4.18
C THR A 96 -8.78 -8.89 -5.23
N TRP A 97 -7.93 -8.57 -6.21
CA TRP A 97 -8.34 -7.75 -7.35
C TRP A 97 -9.45 -8.40 -8.18
N TYR A 98 -9.34 -9.70 -8.47
CA TYR A 98 -10.33 -10.42 -9.25
C TYR A 98 -11.71 -10.33 -8.61
N PHE A 99 -11.78 -10.51 -7.29
CA PHE A 99 -13.00 -10.38 -6.49
C PHE A 99 -13.36 -8.93 -6.11
N GLY A 100 -12.53 -7.95 -6.47
CA GLY A 100 -12.76 -6.53 -6.15
C GLY A 100 -12.74 -6.23 -4.66
N LEU A 101 -12.01 -7.02 -3.88
CA LEU A 101 -11.80 -6.86 -2.44
C LEU A 101 -10.66 -5.87 -2.21
N PRO A 102 -10.89 -4.76 -1.49
CA PRO A 102 -9.82 -3.83 -1.15
C PRO A 102 -8.91 -4.45 -0.08
N SER A 103 -7.86 -5.13 -0.54
CA SER A 103 -6.80 -5.69 0.29
C SER A 103 -5.58 -4.76 0.35
N SER A 104 -4.59 -5.15 1.15
CA SER A 104 -3.34 -4.41 1.28
C SER A 104 -2.18 -5.22 0.72
N SER A 105 -1.51 -4.71 -0.31
CA SER A 105 -0.31 -5.34 -0.84
C SER A 105 0.86 -5.33 0.15
N SER A 106 0.92 -4.37 1.08
CA SER A 106 1.84 -4.41 2.22
C SER A 106 1.66 -5.68 3.06
N HIS A 107 0.41 -6.02 3.39
CA HIS A 107 0.09 -7.20 4.18
C HIS A 107 0.38 -8.48 3.40
N ALA A 108 0.10 -8.47 2.10
CA ALA A 108 0.40 -9.60 1.23
C ALA A 108 1.91 -9.85 1.14
N LEU A 109 2.72 -8.80 1.00
CA LEU A 109 4.18 -8.90 0.96
C LEU A 109 4.77 -9.42 2.28
N ILE A 110 4.35 -8.85 3.41
CA ILE A 110 4.85 -9.29 4.71
C ILE A 110 4.38 -10.71 5.02
N GLY A 111 3.12 -11.02 4.71
CA GLY A 111 2.61 -12.40 4.80
C GLY A 111 3.44 -13.36 3.97
N GLY A 112 3.74 -13.01 2.72
CA GLY A 112 4.61 -13.80 1.84
C GLY A 112 6.01 -14.01 2.43
N LEU A 113 6.66 -12.95 2.94
CA LEU A 113 7.98 -13.03 3.57
C LEU A 113 7.97 -13.94 4.80
N VAL A 114 7.00 -13.75 5.70
CA VAL A 114 6.87 -14.58 6.91
C VAL A 114 6.55 -16.02 6.54
N GLY A 115 5.65 -16.25 5.58
CA GLY A 115 5.27 -17.60 5.13
C GLY A 115 6.45 -18.37 4.54
N ALA A 116 7.17 -17.78 3.59
CA ALA A 116 8.35 -18.41 3.00
C ALA A 116 9.48 -18.61 4.02
N ALA A 117 9.63 -17.70 4.99
CA ALA A 117 10.61 -17.86 6.05
C ALA A 117 10.25 -19.00 7.03
N LEU A 118 8.96 -19.20 7.33
CA LEU A 118 8.51 -20.28 8.22
C LEU A 118 8.64 -21.67 7.62
N SER A 119 8.68 -21.78 6.30
CA SER A 119 8.82 -23.05 5.59
C SER A 119 10.26 -23.37 5.17
N SER A 120 11.16 -22.39 5.29
CA SER A 120 12.61 -22.54 5.07
C SER A 120 13.38 -22.54 6.40
N ASP A 121 14.71 -22.70 6.34
CA ASP A 121 15.59 -22.59 7.51
C ASP A 121 15.85 -21.13 7.97
N ALA A 122 15.15 -20.15 7.37
CA ALA A 122 15.32 -18.75 7.70
C ALA A 122 14.68 -18.36 9.04
N VAL A 123 15.28 -17.39 9.73
CA VAL A 123 14.76 -16.91 11.01
C VAL A 123 13.86 -15.70 10.81
N VAL A 124 12.60 -15.81 11.22
CA VAL A 124 11.66 -14.67 11.30
C VAL A 124 12.04 -13.77 12.48
N LYS A 125 12.19 -12.47 12.22
CA LYS A 125 12.49 -11.47 13.25
C LYS A 125 11.18 -11.03 13.93
N TRP A 126 10.62 -11.86 14.81
CA TRP A 126 9.30 -11.61 15.43
C TRP A 126 9.17 -10.24 16.10
N ALA A 127 10.19 -9.78 16.82
CA ALA A 127 10.18 -8.44 17.41
C ALA A 127 10.09 -7.34 16.33
N GLY A 128 10.84 -7.48 15.23
CA GLY A 128 10.75 -6.59 14.07
C GLY A 128 9.39 -6.64 13.38
N VAL A 129 8.82 -7.84 13.20
CA VAL A 129 7.46 -8.02 12.67
C VAL A 129 6.44 -7.30 13.55
N VAL A 130 6.52 -7.44 14.88
CA VAL A 130 5.56 -6.77 15.78
C VAL A 130 5.75 -5.25 15.73
N ASP A 131 6.97 -4.77 15.94
CA ASP A 131 7.25 -3.33 16.14
C ASP A 131 7.17 -2.52 14.84
N LYS A 132 7.65 -3.08 13.74
CA LYS A 132 7.77 -2.38 12.45
C LYS A 132 6.60 -2.65 11.51
N VAL A 133 5.82 -3.72 11.76
CA VAL A 133 4.71 -4.09 10.91
C VAL A 133 3.39 -4.10 11.66
N VAL A 134 3.20 -4.98 12.64
CA VAL A 134 1.89 -5.20 13.28
C VAL A 134 1.40 -3.94 13.98
N ILE A 135 2.24 -3.29 14.80
CA ILE A 135 1.86 -2.07 15.53
C ILE A 135 1.49 -0.95 14.54
N PRO A 136 2.35 -0.54 13.58
CA PRO A 136 1.99 0.46 12.59
C PRO A 136 0.73 0.11 11.79
N MET A 137 0.52 -1.15 11.45
CA MET A 137 -0.65 -1.62 10.70
C MET A 137 -1.98 -1.46 11.44
N VAL A 138 -1.98 -1.62 12.77
CA VAL A 138 -3.18 -1.45 13.59
C VAL A 138 -3.38 0.02 13.97
N VAL A 139 -2.28 0.74 14.24
CA VAL A 139 -2.34 2.13 14.68
C VAL A 139 -2.68 3.08 13.52
N SER A 140 -2.13 2.87 12.32
CA SER A 140 -2.33 3.81 11.20
C SER A 140 -3.81 3.98 10.78
N PRO A 141 -4.65 2.93 10.75
CA PRO A 141 -6.06 3.08 10.43
C PRO A 141 -6.83 3.77 11.58
N ILE A 142 -6.50 3.50 12.84
CA ILE A 142 -7.11 4.18 14.00
C ILE A 142 -6.81 5.68 13.94
N VAL A 143 -5.55 6.04 13.70
CA VAL A 143 -5.13 7.43 13.53
C VAL A 143 -5.78 8.04 12.30
N GLY A 144 -5.84 7.32 11.16
CA GLY A 144 -6.52 7.77 9.95
C GLY A 144 -8.01 8.07 10.19
N PHE A 145 -8.73 7.18 10.88
CA PHE A 145 -10.11 7.40 11.29
C PHE A 145 -10.26 8.64 12.17
N GLY A 146 -9.43 8.75 13.22
CA GLY A 146 -9.46 9.88 14.15
C GLY A 146 -9.15 11.21 13.46
N LEU A 147 -8.07 11.28 12.67
CA LEU A 147 -7.70 12.47 11.92
C LEU A 147 -8.76 12.83 10.87
N GLY A 148 -9.30 11.86 10.15
CA GLY A 148 -10.40 12.09 9.20
C GLY A 148 -11.63 12.68 9.89
N TYR A 149 -12.00 12.15 11.04
CA TYR A 149 -13.11 12.67 11.86
C TYR A 149 -12.84 14.11 12.31
N LEU A 150 -11.67 14.38 12.91
CA LEU A 150 -11.30 15.68 13.46
C LEU A 150 -11.16 16.75 12.38
N LEU A 151 -10.52 16.42 11.25
CA LEU A 151 -10.40 17.34 10.12
C LEU A 151 -11.78 17.69 9.57
N MET A 152 -12.65 16.70 9.36
CA MET A 152 -14.00 16.97 8.87
C MET A 152 -14.81 17.79 9.87
N LEU A 153 -14.71 17.52 11.18
CA LEU A 153 -15.36 18.33 12.22
C LEU A 153 -14.87 19.78 12.18
N GLY A 154 -13.57 19.99 12.04
CA GLY A 154 -12.98 21.33 11.87
C GLY A 154 -13.50 22.05 10.64
N LEU A 155 -13.60 21.37 9.49
CA LEU A 155 -14.16 21.94 8.26
C LEU A 155 -15.64 22.29 8.41
N LEU A 156 -16.44 21.42 9.05
CA LEU A 156 -17.85 21.69 9.31
C LEU A 156 -18.02 22.94 10.17
N TRP A 157 -17.19 23.12 11.20
CA TRP A 157 -17.25 24.28 12.07
C TRP A 157 -16.77 25.56 11.36
N ALA A 158 -15.67 25.49 10.62
CA ALA A 158 -15.10 26.62 9.88
C ALA A 158 -16.05 27.14 8.79
N PHE A 159 -16.72 26.24 8.07
CA PHE A 159 -17.61 26.59 6.95
C PHE A 159 -19.11 26.58 7.32
N ARG A 160 -19.48 26.50 8.61
CA ARG A 160 -20.89 26.40 9.05
C ARG A 160 -21.82 27.53 8.59
N ARG A 161 -21.25 28.71 8.28
CA ARG A 161 -22.00 29.89 7.81
C ARG A 161 -21.90 30.11 6.30
N ALA A 162 -21.12 29.29 5.59
CA ALA A 162 -20.85 29.48 4.18
C ALA A 162 -21.93 28.82 3.31
N HIS A 163 -22.20 29.42 2.14
CA HIS A 163 -23.20 28.89 1.22
C HIS A 163 -22.76 27.55 0.60
N PRO A 164 -23.53 26.45 0.74
CA PRO A 164 -23.09 25.10 0.36
C PRO A 164 -22.59 24.96 -1.08
N ALA A 165 -23.21 25.65 -2.04
CA ALA A 165 -22.80 25.57 -3.45
C ALA A 165 -21.40 26.15 -3.70
N ARG A 166 -21.04 27.26 -3.03
CA ARG A 166 -19.72 27.89 -3.19
C ARG A 166 -18.63 27.05 -2.52
N VAL A 167 -18.94 26.53 -1.33
CA VAL A 167 -18.08 25.61 -0.58
C VAL A 167 -17.75 24.39 -1.42
N SER A 168 -18.77 23.70 -1.94
CA SER A 168 -18.57 22.51 -2.78
C SER A 168 -17.72 22.77 -4.01
N ARG A 169 -17.85 23.94 -4.66
CA ARG A 169 -17.00 24.30 -5.81
C ARG A 169 -15.54 24.50 -5.41
N GLY A 170 -15.28 25.22 -4.31
CA GLY A 170 -13.92 25.40 -3.78
C GLY A 170 -13.27 24.08 -3.39
N PHE A 171 -14.01 23.22 -2.70
CA PHE A 171 -13.51 21.91 -2.28
C PHE A 171 -13.25 20.94 -3.44
N ARG A 172 -13.88 21.10 -4.61
CA ARG A 172 -13.49 20.30 -5.79
C ARG A 172 -12.06 20.57 -6.22
N TYR A 173 -11.61 21.83 -6.16
CA TYR A 173 -10.22 22.18 -6.46
C TYR A 173 -9.27 21.74 -5.36
N ALA A 174 -9.64 21.97 -4.09
CA ALA A 174 -8.85 21.51 -2.95
C ALA A 174 -8.69 19.98 -2.96
N GLN A 175 -9.74 19.25 -3.34
CA GLN A 175 -9.72 17.79 -3.43
C GLN A 175 -8.74 17.29 -4.50
N THR A 176 -8.60 18.00 -5.63
CA THR A 176 -7.58 17.65 -6.62
C THR A 176 -6.17 17.66 -6.02
N VAL A 177 -5.89 18.64 -5.15
CA VAL A 177 -4.60 18.75 -4.45
C VAL A 177 -4.44 17.66 -3.41
N SER A 178 -5.46 17.38 -2.59
CA SER A 178 -5.38 16.30 -1.59
C SER A 178 -5.29 14.91 -2.23
N ALA A 179 -5.93 14.69 -3.39
CA ALA A 179 -5.80 13.45 -4.14
C ALA A 179 -4.38 13.26 -4.68
N ALA A 180 -3.74 14.35 -5.14
CA ALA A 180 -2.33 14.33 -5.54
C ALA A 180 -1.38 14.08 -4.36
N ALA A 181 -1.66 14.69 -3.20
CA ALA A 181 -0.92 14.40 -1.98
C ALA A 181 -1.09 12.94 -1.53
N MET A 182 -2.31 12.39 -1.60
CA MET A 182 -2.57 10.99 -1.28
C MET A 182 -1.82 10.04 -2.23
N ALA A 183 -1.82 10.32 -3.54
CA ALA A 183 -1.04 9.55 -4.52
C ALA A 183 0.47 9.66 -4.23
N LEU A 184 1.00 10.87 -4.02
CA LEU A 184 2.41 11.04 -3.67
C LEU A 184 2.78 10.26 -2.39
N GLY A 185 1.94 10.31 -1.36
CA GLY A 185 2.11 9.52 -0.14
C GLY A 185 2.05 8.01 -0.38
N HIS A 186 1.23 7.56 -1.32
CA HIS A 186 1.20 6.16 -1.77
C HIS A 186 2.53 5.77 -2.41
N GLY A 187 3.03 6.55 -3.39
CA GLY A 187 4.36 6.32 -4.00
C GLY A 187 5.49 6.29 -2.97
N LEU A 188 5.46 7.21 -2.01
CA LEU A 188 6.43 7.30 -0.92
C LEU A 188 6.42 6.05 -0.02
N GLN A 189 5.26 5.43 0.22
CA GLN A 189 5.15 4.26 1.11
C GLN A 189 5.38 2.94 0.37
N ASP A 190 4.80 2.80 -0.81
CA ASP A 190 4.68 1.51 -1.47
C ASP A 190 5.91 1.17 -2.31
N ALA A 191 6.45 2.14 -3.05
CA ALA A 191 7.66 1.91 -3.85
C ALA A 191 8.83 1.46 -2.95
N GLN A 192 8.96 2.05 -1.76
CA GLN A 192 10.02 1.70 -0.82
C GLN A 192 9.96 0.23 -0.37
N LYS A 193 8.78 -0.40 -0.30
CA LYS A 193 8.67 -1.81 0.09
C LYS A 193 9.29 -2.71 -0.97
N THR A 194 8.97 -2.47 -2.23
CA THR A 194 9.57 -3.20 -3.36
C THR A 194 11.07 -2.94 -3.44
N MET A 195 11.52 -1.69 -3.24
CA MET A 195 12.95 -1.36 -3.16
C MET A 195 13.65 -2.19 -2.09
N GLY A 196 13.05 -2.30 -0.89
CA GLY A 196 13.60 -3.09 0.21
C GLY A 196 13.76 -4.57 -0.12
N VAL A 197 12.77 -5.15 -0.83
CA VAL A 197 12.82 -6.55 -1.25
C VAL A 197 13.85 -6.78 -2.36
N ILE A 198 13.97 -5.87 -3.32
CA ILE A 198 15.01 -5.95 -4.35
C ILE A 198 16.40 -5.85 -3.71
N VAL A 199 16.60 -4.91 -2.79
CA VAL A 199 17.86 -4.77 -2.06
C VAL A 199 18.16 -6.03 -1.23
N LEU A 200 17.16 -6.61 -0.56
CA LEU A 200 17.32 -7.89 0.14
C LEU A 200 17.79 -9.00 -0.81
N ALA A 201 17.19 -9.11 -2.01
CA ALA A 201 17.62 -10.07 -3.02
C ALA A 201 19.07 -9.84 -3.50
N LEU A 202 19.46 -8.58 -3.69
CA LEU A 202 20.83 -8.21 -4.08
C LEU A 202 21.85 -8.56 -2.98
N VAL A 203 21.50 -8.31 -1.72
CA VAL A 203 22.35 -8.61 -0.55
C VAL A 203 22.52 -10.11 -0.40
N VAL A 204 21.41 -10.86 -0.40
CA VAL A 204 21.42 -12.32 -0.29
C VAL A 204 22.17 -12.96 -1.46
N GLY A 205 22.03 -12.41 -2.66
CA GLY A 205 22.75 -12.83 -3.86
C GLY A 205 24.21 -12.37 -3.93
N GLY A 206 24.71 -11.63 -2.93
CA GLY A 206 26.09 -11.15 -2.86
C GLY A 206 26.47 -10.07 -3.87
N TYR A 207 25.48 -9.37 -4.45
CA TYR A 207 25.68 -8.29 -5.43
C TYR A 207 25.57 -6.89 -4.82
N HIS A 208 25.19 -6.78 -3.54
CA HIS A 208 25.12 -5.51 -2.82
C HIS A 208 25.54 -5.69 -1.36
N THR A 209 26.08 -4.65 -0.76
CA THR A 209 26.47 -4.64 0.66
C THR A 209 25.73 -3.53 1.38
N GLY A 210 25.01 -3.86 2.46
CA GLY A 210 24.17 -2.91 3.19
C GLY A 210 22.75 -2.80 2.62
N PHE A 211 22.00 -1.81 3.10
CA PHE A 211 20.58 -1.60 2.73
C PHE A 211 20.30 -0.20 2.15
N ASP A 212 21.35 0.50 1.70
CA ASP A 212 21.17 1.65 0.82
C ASP A 212 20.53 1.21 -0.50
N VAL A 213 19.62 2.03 -1.03
CA VAL A 213 18.87 1.69 -2.24
C VAL A 213 19.56 2.33 -3.44
N PRO A 214 20.08 1.54 -4.41
CA PRO A 214 20.69 2.09 -5.61
C PRO A 214 19.69 2.88 -6.46
N LEU A 215 20.16 3.96 -7.11
CA LEU A 215 19.30 4.82 -7.92
C LEU A 215 18.52 4.06 -9.01
N TRP A 216 19.15 3.05 -9.64
CA TRP A 216 18.48 2.25 -10.66
C TRP A 216 17.30 1.45 -10.09
N VAL A 217 17.38 0.97 -8.85
CA VAL A 217 16.27 0.29 -8.16
C VAL A 217 15.15 1.30 -7.94
N ILE A 218 15.48 2.50 -7.45
CA ILE A 218 14.50 3.56 -7.21
C ILE A 218 13.74 3.89 -8.51
N LEU A 219 14.47 4.11 -9.62
CA LEU A 219 13.88 4.45 -10.91
C LEU A 219 13.05 3.29 -11.50
N ALA A 220 13.55 2.05 -11.43
CA ALA A 220 12.84 0.89 -11.96
C ALA A 220 11.51 0.65 -11.23
N VAL A 221 11.53 0.70 -9.89
CA VAL A 221 10.33 0.57 -9.05
C VAL A 221 9.39 1.76 -9.27
N ALA A 222 9.88 3.00 -9.26
CA ALA A 222 9.05 4.17 -9.49
C ALA A 222 8.29 4.11 -10.83
N LEU A 223 8.96 3.63 -11.89
CA LEU A 223 8.36 3.43 -13.20
C LEU A 223 7.35 2.27 -13.21
N ALA A 224 7.66 1.14 -12.57
CA ALA A 224 6.76 0.00 -12.46
C ALA A 224 5.47 0.37 -11.72
N LEU A 225 5.58 1.01 -10.54
CA LEU A 225 4.44 1.49 -9.77
C LEU A 225 3.59 2.47 -10.58
N ALA A 226 4.22 3.48 -11.21
CA ALA A 226 3.51 4.49 -11.98
C ALA A 226 2.80 3.89 -13.21
N ALA A 227 3.45 2.97 -13.91
CA ALA A 227 2.86 2.25 -15.04
C ALA A 227 1.66 1.41 -14.59
N GLY A 228 1.78 0.69 -13.46
CA GLY A 228 0.68 -0.04 -12.84
C GLY A 228 -0.48 0.89 -12.51
N THR A 229 -0.21 2.01 -11.83
CA THR A 229 -1.22 3.00 -11.47
C THR A 229 -1.94 3.56 -12.67
N TYR A 230 -1.24 3.82 -13.76
CA TYR A 230 -1.85 4.29 -15.00
C TYR A 230 -2.78 3.23 -15.65
N SER A 231 -2.42 1.94 -15.57
CA SER A 231 -3.27 0.83 -16.01
C SER A 231 -4.58 0.72 -15.22
N GLY A 232 -4.59 1.21 -13.97
CA GLY A 232 -5.78 1.46 -13.16
C GLY A 232 -6.32 0.25 -12.39
N GLY A 233 -7.37 0.45 -11.60
CA GLY A 233 -7.88 -0.54 -10.64
C GLY A 233 -9.40 -0.65 -10.64
N TRP A 234 -10.02 -0.68 -11.82
CA TRP A 234 -11.46 -0.45 -11.99
C TRP A 234 -12.38 -1.41 -11.22
N ARG A 235 -11.94 -2.64 -10.95
CA ARG A 235 -12.69 -3.61 -10.12
C ARG A 235 -12.77 -3.12 -8.67
N ILE A 236 -11.65 -2.74 -8.09
CA ILE A 236 -11.54 -2.27 -6.70
C ILE A 236 -12.15 -0.88 -6.53
N MET A 237 -11.94 0.02 -7.51
CA MET A 237 -12.50 1.38 -7.47
C MET A 237 -14.03 1.38 -7.38
N ARG A 238 -14.71 0.41 -8.03
CA ARG A 238 -16.17 0.23 -7.92
C ARG A 238 -16.61 -0.14 -6.50
N THR A 239 -15.76 -0.80 -5.73
CA THR A 239 -16.03 -1.17 -4.33
C THR A 239 -15.79 0.02 -3.38
N LEU A 240 -14.63 0.68 -3.47
CA LEU A 240 -14.26 1.78 -2.55
C LEU A 240 -15.11 3.06 -2.73
N GLY A 241 -15.42 3.47 -3.96
CA GLY A 241 -15.98 4.81 -4.23
C GLY A 241 -17.46 5.02 -3.87
N ARG A 242 -18.25 3.97 -3.65
CA ARG A 242 -19.71 4.11 -3.38
C ARG A 242 -20.25 3.20 -2.27
N ARG A 243 -19.50 2.17 -1.86
CA ARG A 243 -20.05 1.15 -0.94
C ARG A 243 -19.82 1.43 0.54
N ILE A 244 -18.92 2.34 0.91
CA ILE A 244 -18.61 2.62 2.33
C ILE A 244 -19.43 3.81 2.83
N ILE A 245 -19.30 4.97 2.18
CA ILE A 245 -20.09 6.17 2.43
C ILE A 245 -20.36 6.92 1.11
N HIS A 246 -21.39 7.78 1.10
CA HIS A 246 -21.55 8.76 0.03
C HIS A 246 -20.56 9.90 0.26
N LEU A 247 -19.62 10.09 -0.67
CA LEU A 247 -18.64 11.17 -0.64
C LEU A 247 -19.12 12.38 -1.45
N ASP A 248 -18.88 13.55 -0.89
CA ASP A 248 -18.92 14.87 -1.54
C ASP A 248 -17.53 15.53 -1.41
N PRO A 249 -17.21 16.57 -2.21
CA PRO A 249 -15.85 17.09 -2.28
C PRO A 249 -15.20 17.48 -0.94
N PRO A 250 -15.90 18.12 0.02
CA PRO A 250 -15.30 18.42 1.33
C PRO A 250 -14.92 17.16 2.13
N ARG A 251 -15.75 16.11 2.08
CA ARG A 251 -15.47 14.83 2.75
C ARG A 251 -14.32 14.09 2.07
N GLY A 252 -14.29 14.11 0.74
CA GLY A 252 -13.18 13.54 -0.03
C GLY A 252 -11.86 14.21 0.31
N PHE A 253 -11.84 15.55 0.31
CA PHE A 253 -10.68 16.34 0.72
C PHE A 253 -10.22 16.01 2.14
N ALA A 254 -11.13 15.95 3.11
CA ALA A 254 -10.79 15.64 4.50
C ALA A 254 -10.17 14.24 4.64
N ALA A 255 -10.76 13.24 3.97
CA ALA A 255 -10.29 11.85 4.04
C ALA A 255 -8.91 11.68 3.39
N GLU A 256 -8.72 12.24 2.19
CA GLU A 256 -7.45 12.19 1.46
C GLU A 256 -6.33 12.94 2.22
N THR A 257 -6.65 14.10 2.80
CA THR A 257 -5.69 14.89 3.59
C THR A 257 -5.29 14.17 4.87
N ALA A 258 -6.24 13.58 5.60
CA ALA A 258 -5.95 12.76 6.79
C ALA A 258 -5.06 11.57 6.42
N ALA A 259 -5.41 10.86 5.36
CA ALA A 259 -4.66 9.68 4.93
C ALA A 259 -3.24 10.06 4.46
N ALA A 260 -3.09 11.11 3.66
CA ALA A 260 -1.80 11.63 3.25
C ALA A 260 -0.95 12.03 4.48
N ALA A 261 -1.51 12.74 5.46
CA ALA A 261 -0.78 13.10 6.67
C ALA A 261 -0.22 11.87 7.41
N VAL A 262 -1.02 10.80 7.53
CA VAL A 262 -0.57 9.53 8.14
C VAL A 262 0.55 8.89 7.31
N LEU A 263 0.40 8.81 5.98
CA LEU A 263 1.39 8.21 5.09
C LEU A 263 2.75 8.93 5.15
N TYR A 264 2.74 10.26 5.15
CA TYR A 264 3.95 11.08 5.19
C TYR A 264 4.62 10.99 6.56
N THR A 265 3.84 11.09 7.63
CA THR A 265 4.38 11.00 9.01
C THR A 265 5.00 9.63 9.25
N THR A 266 4.34 8.56 8.81
CA THR A 266 4.86 7.20 8.96
C THR A 266 6.08 6.94 8.08
N ALA A 267 6.19 7.58 6.91
CA ALA A 267 7.35 7.45 6.04
C ALA A 267 8.56 8.23 6.57
N TYR A 268 8.40 9.50 6.96
CA TYR A 268 9.52 10.37 7.31
C TYR A 268 9.89 10.34 8.79
N VAL A 269 8.91 10.26 9.69
CA VAL A 269 9.14 10.34 11.14
C VAL A 269 9.35 8.94 11.71
N PHE A 270 8.39 8.05 11.50
CA PHE A 270 8.43 6.71 12.08
C PHE A 270 9.23 5.71 11.24
N LYS A 271 9.41 5.98 9.94
CA LYS A 271 10.15 5.14 8.99
C LYS A 271 9.63 3.70 8.93
N VAL A 272 8.31 3.53 9.05
CA VAL A 272 7.64 2.22 9.07
C VAL A 272 6.72 2.03 7.87
N PRO A 273 6.66 0.80 7.31
CA PRO A 273 5.72 0.49 6.26
C PRO A 273 4.29 0.43 6.82
N ILE A 274 3.35 1.12 6.17
CA ILE A 274 1.93 1.00 6.49
C ILE A 274 1.09 0.64 5.26
N SER A 275 -0.19 0.36 5.47
CA SER A 275 -1.15 0.09 4.40
C SER A 275 -1.84 1.36 3.96
N THR A 276 -1.66 1.74 2.68
CA THR A 276 -2.39 2.87 2.08
C THR A 276 -3.89 2.59 2.03
N THR A 277 -4.29 1.38 1.62
CA THR A 277 -5.68 0.90 1.61
C THR A 277 -6.35 1.07 2.96
N HIS A 278 -5.70 0.64 4.05
CA HIS A 278 -6.32 0.70 5.38
C HIS A 278 -6.46 2.14 5.84
N THR A 279 -5.42 2.93 5.60
CA THR A 279 -5.34 4.32 6.04
C THR A 279 -6.40 5.20 5.36
N ILE A 280 -6.56 5.10 4.03
CA ILE A 280 -7.60 5.85 3.33
C ILE A 280 -9.00 5.35 3.66
N THR A 281 -9.20 4.03 3.73
CA THR A 281 -10.52 3.46 4.04
C THR A 281 -10.96 3.88 5.44
N ALA A 282 -10.07 3.80 6.43
CA ALA A 282 -10.37 4.25 7.79
C ALA A 282 -10.60 5.76 7.88
N SER A 283 -9.81 6.57 7.16
CA SER A 283 -10.02 8.03 7.07
C SER A 283 -11.40 8.36 6.47
N VAL A 284 -11.82 7.65 5.42
CA VAL A 284 -13.16 7.77 4.82
C VAL A 284 -14.25 7.39 5.84
N MET A 285 -14.09 6.30 6.59
CA MET A 285 -15.03 5.92 7.66
C MET A 285 -15.11 7.00 8.76
N GLY A 286 -13.98 7.56 9.18
CA GLY A 286 -13.91 8.61 10.20
C GLY A 286 -14.61 9.90 9.77
N VAL A 287 -14.36 10.34 8.53
CA VAL A 287 -15.09 11.46 7.91
C VAL A 287 -16.60 11.17 7.86
N GLY A 288 -17.00 9.95 7.48
CA GLY A 288 -18.40 9.54 7.45
C GLY A 288 -19.09 9.60 8.81
N ALA A 289 -18.40 9.20 9.87
CA ALA A 289 -18.90 9.18 11.25
C ALA A 289 -19.27 10.59 11.77
N THR A 290 -18.71 11.68 11.22
CA THR A 290 -19.10 13.06 11.57
C THR A 290 -20.54 13.41 11.24
N LYS A 291 -21.16 12.74 10.25
CA LYS A 291 -22.56 12.98 9.89
C LYS A 291 -23.50 12.27 10.85
N ARG A 292 -23.23 10.98 11.05
CA ARG A 292 -23.87 10.04 12.01
C ARG A 292 -23.22 8.68 11.82
N LEU A 293 -23.17 7.84 12.86
CA LEU A 293 -22.58 6.50 12.77
C LEU A 293 -23.26 5.63 11.71
N SER A 294 -24.57 5.77 11.49
CA SER A 294 -25.32 5.03 10.47
C SER A 294 -25.05 5.49 9.02
N ALA A 295 -24.30 6.57 8.81
CA ALA A 295 -23.87 6.98 7.48
C ALA A 295 -22.78 6.06 6.92
N VAL A 296 -22.03 5.39 7.82
CA VAL A 296 -21.05 4.36 7.48
C VAL A 296 -21.76 3.03 7.32
N ARG A 297 -21.57 2.37 6.17
CA ARG A 297 -22.13 1.04 5.92
C ARG A 297 -21.26 -0.02 6.62
N TRP A 298 -21.49 -0.22 7.91
CA TRP A 298 -20.67 -1.09 8.76
C TRP A 298 -20.54 -2.53 8.25
N GLY A 299 -21.57 -3.11 7.63
CA GLY A 299 -21.44 -4.45 7.02
C GLY A 299 -20.37 -4.50 5.92
N VAL A 300 -20.21 -3.43 5.14
CA VAL A 300 -19.13 -3.32 4.15
C VAL A 300 -17.79 -3.10 4.85
N ALA A 301 -17.75 -2.24 5.87
CA ALA A 301 -16.54 -1.98 6.64
C ALA A 301 -15.99 -3.26 7.30
N THR A 302 -16.86 -4.07 7.92
CA THR A 302 -16.48 -5.36 8.53
C THR A 302 -15.95 -6.32 7.48
N ASN A 303 -16.60 -6.46 6.31
CA ASN A 303 -16.09 -7.30 5.23
C ASN A 303 -14.69 -6.88 4.76
N ILE A 304 -14.43 -5.57 4.72
CA ILE A 304 -13.12 -5.03 4.37
C ILE A 304 -12.08 -5.39 5.44
N VAL A 305 -12.40 -5.19 6.72
CA VAL A 305 -11.50 -5.55 7.84
C VAL A 305 -11.23 -7.06 7.86
N THR A 306 -12.21 -7.91 7.57
CA THR A 306 -12.00 -9.35 7.44
C THR A 306 -11.01 -9.67 6.32
N ALA A 307 -11.13 -9.01 5.16
CA ALA A 307 -10.16 -9.17 4.07
C ALA A 307 -8.74 -8.72 4.48
N TRP A 308 -8.63 -7.68 5.30
CA TRP A 308 -7.35 -7.20 5.83
C TRP A 308 -6.66 -8.25 6.71
N VAL A 309 -7.41 -8.81 7.67
CA VAL A 309 -6.90 -9.86 8.57
C VAL A 309 -6.54 -11.13 7.79
N LEU A 310 -7.36 -11.52 6.81
CA LEU A 310 -7.13 -12.71 5.99
C LEU A 310 -5.91 -12.59 5.06
N THR A 311 -5.49 -11.36 4.72
CA THR A 311 -4.45 -11.14 3.71
C THR A 311 -3.09 -11.70 4.12
N ILE A 312 -2.68 -11.51 5.38
CA ILE A 312 -1.40 -12.04 5.88
C ILE A 312 -1.37 -13.58 5.82
N PRO A 313 -2.29 -14.33 6.47
CA PRO A 313 -2.24 -15.78 6.46
C PRO A 313 -2.43 -16.36 5.07
N ALA A 314 -3.29 -15.78 4.22
CA ALA A 314 -3.49 -16.30 2.87
C ALA A 314 -2.24 -16.15 2.00
N ALA A 315 -1.58 -14.99 2.01
CA ALA A 315 -0.33 -14.79 1.28
C ALA A 315 0.81 -15.66 1.86
N ALA A 316 0.87 -15.80 3.19
CA ALA A 316 1.84 -16.66 3.86
C ALA A 316 1.69 -18.13 3.47
N LEU A 317 0.45 -18.64 3.42
CA LEU A 317 0.18 -20.02 3.02
C LEU A 317 0.60 -20.30 1.57
N VAL A 318 0.33 -19.38 0.65
CA VAL A 318 0.76 -19.54 -0.75
C VAL A 318 2.28 -19.53 -0.86
N ALA A 319 2.95 -18.61 -0.16
CA ALA A 319 4.41 -18.51 -0.17
C ALA A 319 5.06 -19.75 0.46
N ALA A 320 4.57 -20.21 1.61
CA ALA A 320 5.06 -21.39 2.30
C ALA A 320 4.88 -22.66 1.45
N ALA A 321 3.69 -22.84 0.84
CA ALA A 321 3.43 -24.00 -0.01
C ALA A 321 4.36 -24.02 -1.24
N LEU A 322 4.59 -22.87 -1.87
CA LEU A 322 5.50 -22.79 -3.01
C LEU A 322 6.95 -23.05 -2.60
N GLU A 323 7.38 -22.48 -1.49
CA GLU A 323 8.73 -22.66 -0.96
C GLU A 323 8.99 -24.14 -0.66
N SER A 324 8.09 -24.83 0.06
CA SER A 324 8.28 -26.25 0.39
C SER A 324 8.34 -27.14 -0.86
N VAL A 325 7.55 -26.84 -1.90
CA VAL A 325 7.58 -27.57 -3.16
C VAL A 325 8.89 -27.34 -3.91
N LEU A 326 9.33 -26.08 -4.04
CA LEU A 326 10.55 -25.76 -4.78
C LEU A 326 11.80 -26.22 -4.02
N HIS A 327 11.80 -26.11 -2.70
CA HIS A 327 12.89 -26.60 -1.86
C HIS A 327 13.09 -28.10 -2.07
N ALA A 328 12.02 -28.90 -1.98
CA ALA A 328 12.08 -30.35 -2.21
C ALA A 328 12.46 -30.76 -3.66
N LEU A 329 12.33 -29.86 -4.64
CA LEU A 329 12.73 -30.11 -6.02
C LEU A 329 14.19 -29.71 -6.31
N MET A 330 14.74 -28.78 -5.53
CA MET A 330 16.04 -28.16 -5.77
C MET A 330 17.13 -28.64 -4.79
N PHE A 331 16.72 -29.14 -3.62
CA PHE A 331 17.58 -29.61 -2.53
C PHE A 331 17.12 -30.98 -2.03
#